data_AF-A0A8X6LLE6-F1
#
_entry.id   AF-A0A8X6LLE6-F1
#
_cell.length_a   1.000
_cell.length_b   1.000
_cell.length_c   1.000
_cell.angle_alpha   90.00
_cell.angle_beta   90.00
_cell.angle_gamma   90.00
#
_symmetry.space_group_name_H-M   'P 1'
#
loop_
_entity.id
_entity.type
_entity.pdbx_description
1 polymer ?
#
loop_
_entity_poly.entity_id
_entity_poly.type
_entity_poly.pdbx_seq_one_letter_code
_entity_poly.pdbx_strand_id
1 'polypeptide(L)'
;MAAANTFKNFKEILTNLLNSDNNIRSSAELHYLEVPETDKVYHLLEVLGDNSSTEEAELAAVLLRKLISNSYNEVFSKLSPEVHEQIKTRLLHQLASNMNQSLKRKLCEVVSELARNCIGNIF
;
A
#
# COMPACT_ATOMS: atom_id res chain seq x y z
N MET A 1 17.13 -14.42 -3.04
CA MET A 1 16.35 -15.38 -2.22
C MET A 1 15.63 -14.71 -1.04
N ALA A 2 16.21 -13.70 -0.36
CA ALA A 2 15.60 -13.08 0.83
C ALA A 2 14.35 -12.22 0.57
N ALA A 3 14.32 -11.42 -0.51
CA ALA A 3 13.22 -10.49 -0.79
C ALA A 3 11.85 -11.17 -1.04
N ALA A 4 11.85 -12.36 -1.65
CA ALA A 4 10.63 -13.12 -1.91
C ALA A 4 9.96 -13.65 -0.62
N ASN A 5 10.76 -13.92 0.42
CA ASN A 5 10.22 -14.31 1.72
C ASN A 5 9.57 -13.10 2.43
N THR A 6 10.12 -11.90 2.28
CA THR A 6 9.55 -10.69 2.90
C THR A 6 8.17 -10.36 2.33
N PHE A 7 8.01 -10.38 1.00
CA PHE A 7 6.70 -10.13 0.37
C PHE A 7 5.67 -11.21 0.71
N LYS A 8 6.08 -12.49 0.68
CA LYS A 8 5.19 -13.61 1.06
C LYS A 8 4.70 -13.48 2.50
N ASN A 9 5.59 -13.15 3.43
CA ASN A 9 5.23 -12.91 4.83
C ASN A 9 4.29 -11.70 4.97
N PHE A 10 4.51 -10.64 4.18
CA PHE A 10 3.61 -9.47 4.19
C PHE A 10 2.22 -9.81 3.66
N LYS A 11 2.13 -10.63 2.60
CA LYS A 11 0.84 -11.08 2.06
C LYS A 11 0.08 -11.91 3.09
N GLU A 12 0.78 -12.79 3.81
CA GLU A 12 0.19 -13.55 4.93
C GLU A 12 -0.36 -12.64 6.04
N ILE A 13 0.34 -11.54 6.38
CA ILE A 13 -0.17 -10.53 7.30
C ILE A 13 -1.49 -9.94 6.77
N LEU A 14 -1.58 -9.56 5.50
CA LEU A 14 -2.82 -9.04 4.91
C LEU A 14 -3.96 -10.06 4.93
N THR A 15 -3.68 -11.31 4.58
CA THR A 15 -4.66 -12.39 4.65
C THR A 15 -5.18 -12.56 6.09
N ASN A 16 -4.28 -12.52 7.09
CA ASN A 16 -4.65 -12.63 8.50
C ASN A 16 -5.41 -11.42 9.03
N LEU A 17 -5.19 -10.22 8.48
CA LEU A 17 -5.98 -9.03 8.81
C LEU A 17 -7.44 -9.13 8.35
N LEU A 18 -7.70 -9.94 7.31
CA LEU A 18 -9.05 -10.23 6.80
C LEU A 18 -9.71 -11.44 7.49
N ASN A 19 -9.01 -12.09 8.44
CA ASN A 19 -9.52 -13.26 9.13
C ASN A 19 -10.69 -12.91 10.07
N SER A 20 -11.65 -13.83 10.21
CA SER A 20 -12.80 -13.68 11.10
C SER A 20 -12.46 -13.90 12.58
N ASP A 21 -11.36 -14.60 12.89
CA ASP A 21 -10.86 -14.76 14.25
C ASP A 21 -10.13 -13.49 14.72
N ASN A 22 -10.67 -12.87 15.76
CA ASN A 22 -10.11 -11.66 16.35
C ASN A 22 -8.68 -11.85 16.87
N ASN A 23 -8.31 -13.03 17.39
CA ASN A 23 -6.96 -13.28 17.88
C ASN A 23 -5.94 -13.26 16.74
N ILE A 24 -6.30 -13.89 15.60
CA ILE A 24 -5.47 -13.90 14.39
C ILE A 24 -5.34 -12.47 13.84
N ARG A 25 -6.45 -11.73 13.76
CA ARG A 25 -6.45 -10.35 13.29
C ARG A 25 -5.60 -9.44 14.18
N SER A 26 -5.75 -9.52 15.50
CA SER A 26 -4.95 -8.71 16.44
C SER A 26 -3.45 -9.06 16.37
N SER A 27 -3.09 -10.33 16.22
CA SER A 27 -1.68 -10.71 16.01
C SER A 27 -1.14 -10.15 14.70
N ALA A 28 -1.93 -10.17 13.63
CA ALA A 28 -1.54 -9.60 12.34
C ALA A 28 -1.41 -8.08 12.38
N GLU A 29 -2.26 -7.38 13.14
CA GLU A 29 -2.14 -5.94 13.38
C GLU A 29 -0.81 -5.60 14.06
N LEU A 30 -0.39 -6.38 15.07
CA LEU A 30 0.90 -6.19 15.75
C LEU A 30 2.07 -6.40 14.77
N HIS A 31 2.08 -7.50 14.02
CA HIS A 31 3.12 -7.75 13.02
C HIS A 31 3.14 -6.68 11.93
N TYR A 32 1.97 -6.20 11.51
CA TYR A 32 1.90 -5.09 10.56
C TYR A 32 2.55 -3.84 11.14
N LEU A 33 2.35 -3.50 12.41
CA LEU A 33 2.96 -2.34 13.05
C LEU A 33 4.50 -2.42 13.08
N GLU A 34 5.06 -3.62 13.26
CA GLU A 34 6.51 -3.87 13.29
C GLU A 34 7.20 -3.66 11.93
N VAL A 35 6.47 -3.78 10.80
CA VAL A 35 7.06 -3.59 9.47
C VAL A 35 7.45 -2.12 9.26
N PRO A 36 8.67 -1.81 8.78
CA PRO A 36 9.08 -0.45 8.46
C PRO A 36 8.11 0.21 7.46
N GLU A 37 7.82 1.50 7.67
CA GLU A 37 6.84 2.20 6.83
C GLU A 37 7.25 2.28 5.35
N THR A 38 8.55 2.41 5.08
CA THR A 38 9.09 2.35 3.72
C THR A 38 8.81 1.01 3.05
N ASP A 39 9.00 -0.10 3.77
CA ASP A 39 8.74 -1.45 3.26
C ASP A 39 7.24 -1.70 3.06
N LYS A 40 6.40 -1.16 3.97
CA LYS A 40 4.94 -1.17 3.81
C LYS A 40 4.53 -0.54 2.47
N VAL A 41 5.08 0.61 2.10
CA VAL A 41 4.76 1.26 0.82
C VAL A 41 5.06 0.32 -0.36
N TYR A 42 6.26 -0.26 -0.40
CA TYR A 42 6.66 -1.14 -1.51
C TYR A 42 5.81 -2.41 -1.58
N HIS A 43 5.59 -3.07 -0.45
CA HIS A 43 4.80 -4.29 -0.42
C HIS A 43 3.31 -4.04 -0.73
N LEU A 44 2.72 -2.95 -0.24
CA LEU A 44 1.34 -2.58 -0.58
C LEU A 44 1.19 -2.30 -2.09
N LEU A 45 2.15 -1.60 -2.69
CA LEU A 45 2.16 -1.38 -4.14
C LEU A 45 2.34 -2.68 -4.93
N GLU A 46 3.11 -3.61 -4.41
CA GLU A 46 3.30 -4.93 -5.01
C GLU A 46 2.03 -5.77 -4.94
N VAL A 47 1.31 -5.78 -3.80
CA VAL A 47 0.01 -6.47 -3.66
C VAL A 47 -1.01 -5.95 -4.66
N LEU A 48 -1.05 -4.63 -4.90
CA LEU A 48 -1.94 -4.01 -5.89
C LEU A 48 -1.62 -4.39 -7.35
N GLY A 49 -0.40 -4.87 -7.63
CA GLY A 49 0.08 -5.24 -8.96
C GLY A 49 0.20 -6.74 -9.19
N ASP A 50 0.18 -7.53 -8.12
CA ASP A 50 0.16 -8.99 -8.15
C ASP A 50 -1.26 -9.52 -8.40
N ASN A 51 -1.38 -10.81 -8.74
CA ASN A 51 -2.66 -11.53 -8.82
C ASN A 51 -3.23 -11.83 -7.42
N SER A 52 -3.28 -10.81 -6.54
CA SER A 52 -3.88 -10.91 -5.21
C SER A 52 -5.39 -10.95 -5.30
N SER A 53 -6.04 -11.46 -4.25
CA SER A 53 -7.50 -11.42 -4.19
C SER A 53 -8.02 -9.98 -4.19
N THR A 54 -9.25 -9.78 -4.64
CA THR A 54 -9.91 -8.47 -4.63
C THR A 54 -9.89 -7.83 -3.24
N GLU A 55 -10.14 -8.61 -2.20
CA GLU A 55 -10.21 -8.13 -0.81
C GLU A 55 -8.85 -7.69 -0.29
N GLU A 56 -7.79 -8.45 -0.59
CA GLU A 56 -6.41 -8.08 -0.26
C GLU A 56 -5.97 -6.82 -1.01
N ALA A 57 -6.31 -6.71 -2.30
CA ALA A 57 -6.00 -5.52 -3.09
C ALA A 57 -6.77 -4.29 -2.57
N GLU A 58 -8.04 -4.45 -2.21
CA GLU A 58 -8.84 -3.37 -1.63
C GLU A 58 -8.33 -2.95 -0.25
N LEU A 59 -7.90 -3.90 0.59
CA LEU A 59 -7.28 -3.62 1.88
C LEU A 59 -5.94 -2.90 1.67
N ALA A 60 -5.12 -3.37 0.74
CA ALA A 60 -3.83 -2.76 0.43
C ALA A 60 -3.98 -1.30 -0.01
N ALA A 61 -4.97 -0.98 -0.87
CA ALA A 61 -5.28 0.38 -1.26
C ALA A 61 -5.67 1.26 -0.06
N VAL A 62 -6.52 0.75 0.84
CA VAL A 62 -6.95 1.48 2.04
C VAL A 62 -5.77 1.76 2.99
N LEU A 63 -4.94 0.75 3.24
CA LEU A 63 -3.76 0.88 4.09
C LEU A 63 -2.73 1.85 3.49
N LEU A 64 -2.51 1.79 2.17
CA LEU A 64 -1.60 2.69 1.48
C LEU A 64 -2.08 4.14 1.57
N ARG A 65 -3.38 4.40 1.38
CA ARG A 65 -3.96 5.74 1.58
C ARG A 65 -3.72 6.24 3.00
N LYS A 66 -4.00 5.39 4.02
CA LYS A 66 -3.81 5.73 5.43
C LYS A 66 -2.36 6.05 5.76
N LEU A 67 -1.42 5.28 5.18
CA LEU A 67 0.02 5.50 5.36
C LEU A 67 0.47 6.82 4.74
N ILE A 68 -0.03 7.17 3.55
CA ILE A 68 0.21 8.47 2.94
C ILE A 68 -0.33 9.58 3.84
N SER A 69 -1.59 9.51 4.28
CA SER A 69 -2.18 10.57 5.11
C SER A 69 -1.49 10.75 6.47
N ASN A 70 -1.01 9.67 7.09
CA ASN A 70 -0.45 9.72 8.44
C ASN A 70 1.06 9.95 8.47
N SER A 71 1.80 9.41 7.49
CA SER A 71 3.26 9.30 7.54
C SER A 71 3.94 9.88 6.29
N TYR A 72 3.27 10.77 5.54
CA TYR A 72 3.84 11.38 4.33
C TYR A 72 5.21 12.02 4.57
N ASN A 73 5.32 12.86 5.61
CA ASN A 73 6.55 13.57 5.92
C ASN A 73 7.67 12.64 6.40
N GLU A 74 7.32 11.52 7.03
CA GLU A 74 8.30 10.61 7.62
C GLU A 74 8.87 9.62 6.60
N VAL A 75 8.03 9.21 5.64
CA VAL A 75 8.34 8.20 4.65
C VAL A 75 8.54 8.84 3.28
N PHE A 76 7.45 9.37 2.72
CA PHE A 76 7.42 9.80 1.32
C PHE A 76 8.32 11.01 1.10
N SER A 77 8.31 12.02 1.97
CA SER A 77 9.13 13.23 1.76
C SER A 77 10.65 12.96 1.69
N LYS A 78 11.10 11.84 2.27
CA LYS A 78 12.52 11.45 2.34
C LYS A 78 12.95 10.53 1.20
N LEU A 79 12.02 10.02 0.40
CA LEU A 79 12.33 9.17 -0.75
C LEU A 79 13.00 9.99 -1.86
N SER A 80 13.84 9.34 -2.66
CA SER A 80 14.46 9.99 -3.80
C SER A 80 13.40 10.37 -4.86
N PRO A 81 13.67 11.38 -5.70
CA PRO A 81 12.78 11.75 -6.81
C PRO A 81 12.49 10.58 -7.76
N GLU A 82 13.49 9.73 -8.00
CA GLU A 82 13.36 8.54 -8.83
C GLU A 82 12.35 7.55 -8.23
N VAL A 83 12.42 7.30 -6.91
CA VAL A 83 11.46 6.42 -6.22
C VAL A 83 10.06 7.01 -6.26
N HIS A 84 9.91 8.33 -6.11
CA HIS A 84 8.62 9.00 -6.27
C HIS A 84 8.02 8.77 -7.65
N GLU A 85 8.82 8.91 -8.69
CA GLU A 85 8.39 8.71 -10.07
C GLU A 85 8.00 7.25 -10.33
N GLN A 86 8.76 6.29 -9.79
CA GLN A 86 8.41 4.87 -9.87
C GLN A 86 7.07 4.57 -9.19
N ILE A 87 6.83 5.09 -7.98
CA ILE A 87 5.55 4.91 -7.26
C ILE A 87 4.39 5.49 -8.06
N LYS A 88 4.52 6.73 -8.56
CA LYS A 88 3.50 7.39 -9.40
C LYS A 88 3.19 6.57 -10.64
N THR A 89 4.23 6.13 -11.36
CA THR A 89 4.09 5.32 -12.57
C THR A 89 3.37 4.00 -12.28
N ARG A 90 3.73 3.32 -11.19
CA ARG A 90 3.12 2.03 -10.81
C ARG A 90 1.64 2.19 -10.47
N LEU A 91 1.27 3.22 -9.71
CA LEU A 91 -0.12 3.53 -9.37
C LEU A 91 -0.96 3.85 -10.61
N LEU A 92 -0.44 4.67 -11.52
CA LEU A 92 -1.13 5.01 -12.77
C LEU A 92 -1.28 3.79 -13.68
N HIS A 93 -0.26 2.94 -13.77
CA HIS A 93 -0.32 1.70 -14.53
C HIS A 93 -1.36 0.73 -13.97
N GLN A 94 -1.42 0.59 -12.64
CA GLN A 94 -2.48 -0.18 -11.98
C GLN A 94 -3.86 0.41 -12.30
N LEU A 95 -4.04 1.73 -12.20
CA LEU A 95 -5.33 2.38 -12.47
C LEU A 95 -5.81 2.19 -13.92
N ALA A 96 -4.87 2.06 -14.86
CA ALA A 96 -5.14 1.77 -16.27
C ALA A 96 -5.47 0.28 -16.53
N SER A 97 -5.18 -0.61 -15.58
CA SER A 97 -5.52 -2.03 -15.66
C SER A 97 -7.02 -2.28 -15.51
N ASN A 98 -7.50 -3.40 -16.04
CA ASN A 98 -8.88 -3.85 -15.92
C ASN A 98 -9.15 -4.37 -14.49
N MET A 99 -9.46 -3.47 -13.57
CA MET A 99 -9.89 -3.77 -12.20
C MET A 99 -11.38 -3.51 -11.98
N ASN A 100 -11.93 -4.07 -10.92
CA ASN A 100 -13.32 -3.80 -10.53
C ASN A 100 -13.50 -2.31 -10.12
N GLN A 101 -14.74 -1.84 -10.18
CA GLN A 101 -15.05 -0.42 -9.90
C GLN A 101 -14.73 -0.01 -8.45
N SER A 102 -14.87 -0.94 -7.49
CA SER A 102 -14.59 -0.71 -6.07
C SER A 102 -13.10 -0.42 -5.82
N LEU A 103 -12.21 -1.30 -6.30
CA LEU A 103 -10.76 -1.12 -6.23
C LEU A 103 -10.32 0.12 -7.00
N LYS A 104 -10.90 0.37 -8.19
CA LYS A 104 -10.60 1.57 -8.97
C LYS A 104 -10.87 2.85 -8.19
N ARG A 105 -12.00 2.93 -7.48
CA ARG A 105 -12.32 4.09 -6.63
C ARG A 105 -11.30 4.25 -5.50
N LYS A 106 -10.98 3.18 -4.78
CA LYS A 106 -9.97 3.20 -3.70
C LYS A 106 -8.60 3.61 -4.20
N LEU A 107 -8.18 3.13 -5.36
CA LEU A 107 -6.91 3.49 -5.97
C LEU A 107 -6.89 4.95 -6.43
N CYS A 108 -8.00 5.47 -6.99
CA CYS A 108 -8.14 6.91 -7.27
C CYS A 108 -8.00 7.77 -6.01
N GLU A 109 -8.54 7.32 -4.87
CA GLU A 109 -8.36 8.01 -3.59
C GLU A 109 -6.89 8.03 -3.15
N VAL A 110 -6.16 6.91 -3.30
CA VAL A 110 -4.71 6.84 -3.03
C VAL A 110 -3.96 7.84 -3.89
N VAL A 111 -4.22 7.86 -5.21
CA VAL A 111 -3.56 8.77 -6.16
C VAL A 111 -3.88 10.23 -5.83
N SER A 112 -5.13 10.52 -5.49
CA SER A 112 -5.57 11.87 -5.12
C SER A 112 -4.92 12.35 -3.83
N GLU A 113 -4.79 11.46 -2.83
CA GLU A 113 -4.11 11.75 -1.57
C GLU A 113 -2.60 11.98 -1.79
N LEU A 114 -1.95 11.14 -2.61
CA LEU A 114 -0.55 11.33 -2.98
C LEU A 114 -0.33 12.66 -3.71
N ALA A 115 -1.18 12.98 -4.68
CA ALA A 115 -1.12 14.23 -5.44
C ALA A 115 -1.32 15.45 -4.54
N ARG A 116 -2.29 15.39 -3.61
CA ARG A 116 -2.53 16.44 -2.62
C ARG A 116 -1.29 16.72 -1.78
N ASN A 117 -0.64 15.68 -1.26
CA ASN A 117 0.56 15.83 -0.45
C ASN A 117 1.78 16.26 -1.28
N CYS A 118 1.87 15.84 -2.55
CA CYS A 118 2.90 16.33 -3.47
C CYS A 118 2.77 17.83 -3.76
N ILE A 119 1.54 18.33 -3.95
CA ILE A 119 1.28 19.74 -4.27
C ILE A 119 1.31 20.60 -3.01
N GLY A 120 0.77 20.10 -1.90
CA GLY A 120 0.72 20.84 -0.62
C GLY A 120 2.09 21.15 -0.04
N ASN A 121 3.12 20.36 -0.37
CA ASN A 121 4.50 20.56 0.09
C ASN A 121 5.33 21.51 -0.80
N ILE A 122 4.70 22.18 -1.77
CA ILE A 122 5.34 23.14 -2.71
C ILE A 122 5.28 24.59 -2.19
N PHE A 123 4.61 24.86 -1.07
CA PHE A 123 4.50 26.20 -0.47
C PHE A 123 5.00 26.25 0.98
#